data_AF-A0A352D308-F1
#
_entry.id   AF-A0A352D308-F1
#
_cell.length_a   1.000
_cell.length_b   1.000
_cell.length_c   1.000
_cell.angle_alpha   90.00
_cell.angle_beta   90.00
_cell.angle_gamma   90.00
#
_symmetry.space_group_name_H-M   'P 1'
#
loop_
_entity.id
_entity.type
_entity.pdbx_description
1 polymer ?
#
loop_
_entity_poly.entity_id
_entity_poly.type
_entity_poly.pdbx_seq_one_letter_code
_entity_poly.pdbx_strand_id
1 'polypeptide(L)'
;FSARLDAGKYRITVRASKYEFPSNIIFGKDDYPLENVYHGEFIKVGDSTDLNISIPLDPLEVAEYRVVAERVWSRLKGILNIAQVVFFVVGLILAIYMYYKNPYWLTIIVLLLYIPSFFLVLRNIFAKRTKYGVVRDTEGNVVPGIAVILKEAEFDKLVAKRVTDKRGRYRILASEGRYYLQVLETGYKVESIEGDSEILVEKDEEWVINDITVSKIEKK
;
A
#
# COMPACT_ATOMS: atom_id res chain seq x y z
N PHE A 1 -19.94 4.52 -12.46
CA PHE A 1 -21.36 4.89 -12.66
C PHE A 1 -21.62 4.91 -14.16
N SER A 2 -22.65 4.23 -14.64
CA SER A 2 -23.03 4.18 -16.06
C SER A 2 -24.39 4.84 -16.23
N ALA A 3 -24.46 5.95 -16.97
CA ALA A 3 -25.71 6.60 -17.32
C ALA A 3 -25.76 6.85 -18.82
N ARG A 4 -26.91 6.54 -19.44
CA ARG A 4 -27.21 6.93 -20.81
C ARG A 4 -27.76 8.35 -20.78
N LEU A 5 -27.09 9.25 -21.49
CA LEU A 5 -27.44 10.65 -21.61
C LEU A 5 -27.84 10.91 -23.08
N ASP A 6 -28.93 11.63 -23.30
CA ASP A 6 -29.33 12.06 -24.64
C ASP A 6 -28.31 13.05 -25.22
N ALA A 7 -28.37 13.31 -26.54
CA ALA A 7 -27.47 14.28 -27.15
C ALA A 7 -27.69 15.69 -26.58
N GLY A 8 -26.63 16.29 -26.05
CA GLY A 8 -26.73 17.56 -25.35
C GLY A 8 -25.41 18.05 -24.75
N LYS A 9 -25.46 19.25 -24.15
CA LYS A 9 -24.35 19.81 -23.38
C LYS A 9 -24.62 19.62 -21.90
N TYR A 10 -23.76 18.87 -21.22
CA TYR A 10 -23.90 18.57 -19.80
C TYR A 10 -22.71 19.10 -19.01
N ARG A 11 -22.95 19.40 -17.74
CA ARG A 11 -21.92 19.76 -16.76
C ARG A 11 -22.11 18.88 -15.53
N ILE A 12 -21.02 18.27 -15.06
CA ILE A 12 -21.03 17.41 -13.88
C ILE A 12 -20.61 18.27 -12.68
N THR A 13 -21.38 18.20 -11.60
CA THR A 13 -21.05 18.84 -10.33
C THR A 13 -20.97 17.76 -9.26
N VAL A 14 -19.82 17.62 -8.61
CA VAL A 14 -19.60 16.63 -7.55
C VAL A 14 -19.56 17.33 -6.20
N ARG A 15 -20.17 16.71 -5.19
CA ARG A 15 -20.07 17.12 -3.79
C ARG A 15 -19.70 15.92 -2.94
N ALA A 16 -18.56 15.98 -2.27
CA ALA A 16 -18.10 14.95 -1.35
C ALA A 16 -17.62 15.61 -0.05
N SER A 17 -17.95 15.02 1.09
CA SER A 17 -17.56 15.55 2.39
C SER A 17 -16.05 15.46 2.59
N LYS A 18 -15.38 16.56 2.94
CA LYS A 18 -13.92 16.68 3.10
C LYS A 18 -13.11 16.56 1.79
N TYR A 19 -13.74 16.80 0.65
CA TYR A 19 -13.04 16.91 -0.64
C TYR A 19 -13.47 18.17 -1.40
N GLU A 20 -12.55 18.73 -2.18
CA GLU A 20 -12.76 19.87 -3.08
C GLU A 20 -12.74 19.43 -4.55
N PHE A 21 -13.56 20.12 -5.34
CA PHE A 21 -13.69 19.97 -6.79
C PHE A 21 -13.84 21.36 -7.43
N PRO A 22 -13.18 21.65 -8.57
CA PRO A 22 -12.22 20.79 -9.30
C PRO A 22 -10.90 20.60 -8.54
N SER A 23 -10.13 19.58 -8.93
CA SER A 23 -8.80 19.34 -8.36
C SER A 23 -7.87 20.52 -8.68
N ASN A 24 -7.15 21.00 -7.67
CA ASN A 24 -6.05 21.97 -7.78
C ASN A 24 -4.68 21.26 -7.89
N ILE A 25 -4.63 19.94 -7.72
CA ILE A 25 -3.39 19.16 -7.81
C ILE A 25 -3.17 18.64 -9.24
N ILE A 26 -4.25 18.24 -9.93
CA ILE A 26 -4.20 17.62 -11.25
C ILE A 26 -4.77 18.60 -12.27
N PHE A 27 -3.91 19.18 -13.12
CA PHE A 27 -4.33 20.16 -14.14
C PHE A 27 -4.35 19.57 -15.57
N GLY A 28 -3.66 18.46 -15.82
CA GLY A 28 -3.58 17.82 -17.14
C GLY A 28 -4.89 17.14 -17.55
N LYS A 29 -5.11 16.98 -18.85
CA LYS A 29 -6.20 16.12 -19.38
C LYS A 29 -5.89 14.63 -19.23
N ASP A 30 -4.61 14.30 -19.25
CA ASP A 30 -4.05 12.97 -19.01
C ASP A 30 -2.91 13.13 -17.99
N ASP A 31 -3.07 12.56 -16.81
CA ASP A 31 -2.02 12.46 -15.80
C ASP A 31 -1.93 10.99 -15.38
N TYR A 32 -1.03 10.25 -16.04
CA TYR A 32 -0.95 8.80 -15.91
C TYR A 32 -0.82 8.39 -14.42
N PRO A 33 -1.81 7.67 -13.86
CA PRO A 33 -2.68 6.70 -14.55
C PRO A 33 -4.10 7.18 -14.94
N LEU A 34 -4.46 8.43 -14.69
CA LEU A 34 -5.78 8.97 -14.98
C LEU A 34 -5.88 9.42 -16.44
N GLU A 35 -6.87 8.89 -17.14
CA GLU A 35 -7.25 9.27 -18.51
C GLU A 35 -8.56 10.06 -18.48
N ASN A 36 -8.72 11.00 -19.41
CA ASN A 36 -9.93 11.82 -19.56
C ASN A 36 -10.34 12.53 -18.26
N VAL A 37 -9.40 13.26 -17.66
CA VAL A 37 -9.60 13.98 -16.40
C VAL A 37 -10.55 15.17 -16.58
N TYR A 38 -11.59 15.23 -15.75
CA TYR A 38 -12.62 16.27 -15.82
C TYR A 38 -12.43 17.40 -14.84
N HIS A 39 -12.35 18.62 -15.39
CA HIS A 39 -12.07 19.86 -14.67
C HIS A 39 -13.28 20.80 -14.56
N GLY A 40 -14.50 20.29 -14.78
CA GLY A 40 -15.73 21.08 -14.65
C GLY A 40 -16.21 21.79 -15.92
N GLU A 41 -15.63 21.45 -17.09
CA GLU A 41 -16.00 21.97 -18.41
C GLU A 41 -17.35 21.43 -18.92
N PHE A 42 -17.88 21.99 -20.01
CA PHE A 42 -19.08 21.46 -20.66
C PHE A 42 -18.71 20.29 -21.57
N ILE A 43 -19.31 19.12 -21.34
CA ILE A 43 -19.13 17.94 -22.17
C ILE A 43 -20.26 17.91 -23.20
N LYS A 44 -19.91 17.72 -24.48
CA LYS A 44 -20.89 17.41 -25.53
C LYS A 44 -21.06 15.90 -25.58
N VAL A 45 -22.26 15.42 -25.29
CA VAL A 45 -22.64 14.01 -25.43
C VAL A 45 -23.35 13.86 -26.77
N GLY A 46 -22.93 12.89 -27.59
CA GLY A 46 -23.63 12.47 -28.80
C GLY A 46 -24.46 11.20 -28.55
N ASP A 47 -25.33 10.82 -29.50
CA ASP A 47 -26.35 9.77 -29.34
C ASP A 47 -25.83 8.34 -29.02
N SER A 48 -24.51 8.11 -28.98
CA SER A 48 -23.94 6.77 -28.76
C SER A 48 -22.53 6.73 -28.16
N THR A 49 -22.06 7.78 -27.46
CA THR A 49 -20.70 7.77 -26.89
C THR A 49 -20.69 7.29 -25.43
N ASP A 50 -20.06 6.14 -25.18
CA ASP A 50 -19.73 5.71 -23.81
C ASP A 50 -18.71 6.68 -23.20
N LEU A 51 -19.19 7.51 -22.29
CA LEU A 51 -18.42 8.59 -21.70
C LEU A 51 -17.61 8.08 -20.51
N ASN A 52 -16.34 7.75 -20.73
CA ASN A 52 -15.41 7.37 -19.68
C ASN A 52 -14.62 8.60 -19.20
N ILE A 53 -14.98 9.11 -18.02
CA ILE A 53 -14.39 10.32 -17.44
C ILE A 53 -13.89 10.04 -16.03
N SER A 54 -12.69 10.51 -15.75
CA SER A 54 -12.09 10.50 -14.41
C SER A 54 -12.37 11.83 -13.72
N ILE A 55 -13.07 11.80 -12.57
CA ILE A 55 -13.33 13.02 -11.78
C ILE A 55 -12.43 13.01 -10.55
N PRO A 56 -11.30 13.75 -10.56
CA PRO A 56 -10.42 13.83 -9.40
C PRO A 56 -11.06 14.69 -8.32
N LEU A 57 -10.86 14.28 -7.07
CA LEU A 57 -11.29 15.00 -5.88
C LEU A 57 -10.08 15.20 -4.99
N ASP A 58 -9.80 16.44 -4.63
CA ASP A 58 -8.68 16.74 -3.73
C ASP A 58 -9.18 16.68 -2.29
N PRO A 59 -8.51 15.96 -1.39
CA PRO A 59 -8.85 16.03 0.02
C PRO A 59 -8.65 17.48 0.48
N LEU A 60 -9.68 18.08 1.11
CA LEU A 60 -9.52 19.34 1.81
C LEU A 60 -8.34 19.18 2.75
N GLU A 61 -7.32 20.04 2.61
CA GLU A 61 -6.07 19.98 3.36
C GLU A 61 -6.35 19.47 4.76
N VAL A 62 -5.96 18.22 5.01
CA VAL A 62 -6.12 17.61 6.32
C VAL A 62 -5.24 18.47 7.20
N ALA A 63 -5.87 19.35 7.96
CA ALA A 63 -5.20 20.44 8.64
C ALA A 63 -3.90 19.95 9.25
N GLU A 64 -2.78 20.59 8.88
CA GLU A 64 -1.42 20.04 8.97
C GLU A 64 -1.11 19.39 10.33
N TYR A 65 -1.76 19.88 11.39
CA TYR A 65 -1.74 19.32 12.73
C TYR A 65 -2.11 17.82 12.81
N ARG A 66 -3.06 17.32 12.01
CA ARG A 66 -3.43 15.89 12.00
C ARG A 66 -2.34 15.02 11.41
N VAL A 67 -1.75 15.46 10.29
CA VAL A 67 -0.68 14.71 9.62
C VAL A 67 0.57 14.66 10.50
N VAL A 68 0.90 15.77 11.17
CA VAL A 68 2.01 15.83 12.14
C VAL A 68 1.70 15.00 13.38
N ALA A 69 0.49 15.09 13.95
CA ALA A 69 0.09 14.30 15.11
C ALA A 69 0.10 12.79 14.83
N GLU A 70 -0.42 12.34 13.68
CA GLU A 70 -0.39 10.94 13.28
C GLU A 70 1.06 10.43 13.11
N ARG A 71 1.95 11.26 12.56
CA ARG A 71 3.38 10.93 12.41
C ARG A 71 4.09 10.83 13.76
N VAL A 72 3.80 11.73 14.70
CA VAL A 72 4.35 11.69 16.07
C VAL A 72 3.81 10.48 16.82
N TRP A 73 2.50 10.23 16.76
CA TRP A 73 1.84 9.10 17.41
C TRP A 73 2.36 7.76 16.92
N SER A 74 2.64 7.64 15.61
CA SER A 74 3.26 6.45 15.02
C SER A 74 4.66 6.18 15.60
N ARG A 75 5.51 7.21 15.70
CA ARG A 75 6.86 7.06 16.30
C ARG A 75 6.78 6.74 17.79
N LEU A 76 5.90 7.42 18.52
CA LEU A 76 5.70 7.20 19.95
C LEU A 76 5.24 5.77 20.22
N LYS A 77 4.27 5.24 19.45
CA LYS A 77 3.85 3.83 19.54
C LYS A 77 5.01 2.86 19.35
N GLY A 78 5.90 3.12 18.38
CA GLY A 78 7.10 2.31 18.16
C GLY A 78 8.03 2.29 19.38
N ILE A 79 8.29 3.46 19.96
CA ILE A 79 9.12 3.60 21.16
C ILE A 79 8.46 2.91 22.38
N LEU A 80 7.16 3.13 22.58
CA LEU A 80 6.39 2.52 23.67
C LEU A 80 6.38 0.99 23.58
N ASN A 81 6.28 0.42 22.37
CA ASN A 81 6.35 -1.02 22.17
C ASN A 81 7.71 -1.60 22.61
N ILE A 82 8.81 -0.91 22.27
CA ILE A 82 10.16 -1.32 22.70
C ILE A 82 10.28 -1.22 24.23
N ALA A 83 9.83 -0.12 24.80
CA ALA A 83 9.85 0.10 26.25
C ALA A 83 9.02 -0.98 26.98
N GLN A 84 7.85 -1.37 26.47
CA GLN A 84 7.01 -2.42 27.05
C GLN A 84 7.73 -3.77 27.11
N VAL A 85 8.48 -4.14 26.06
CA VAL A 85 9.28 -5.38 26.06
C VAL A 85 10.40 -5.30 27.09
N VAL A 86 11.09 -4.16 27.19
CA VAL A 86 12.14 -3.96 28.20
C VAL A 86 11.57 -4.06 29.62
N PHE A 87 10.45 -3.37 29.91
CA PHE A 87 9.79 -3.46 31.21
C PHE A 87 9.31 -4.88 31.54
N PHE A 88 8.82 -5.61 30.54
CA PHE A 88 8.44 -7.01 30.70
C PHE A 88 9.64 -7.89 31.09
N VAL A 89 10.78 -7.75 30.41
CA VAL A 89 11.99 -8.53 30.70
C VAL A 89 12.56 -8.19 32.08
N VAL A 90 12.67 -6.90 32.41
CA VAL A 90 13.15 -6.44 33.72
C VAL A 90 12.21 -6.91 34.84
N GLY A 91 10.90 -6.78 34.64
CA GLY A 91 9.89 -7.25 35.58
C GLY A 91 9.93 -8.77 35.79
N LEU A 92 10.15 -9.54 34.72
CA LEU A 92 10.30 -10.99 34.80
C LEU A 92 11.56 -11.39 35.58
N ILE A 93 12.71 -10.77 35.32
CA ILE A 93 13.96 -11.02 36.06
C ILE A 93 13.75 -10.72 37.55
N LEU A 94 13.12 -9.58 37.86
CA LEU A 94 12.82 -9.19 39.23
C LEU A 94 11.88 -10.18 39.92
N ALA A 95 10.83 -10.64 39.22
CA ALA A 95 9.88 -11.62 39.75
C ALA A 95 10.56 -12.96 40.05
N ILE A 96 11.43 -13.44 39.15
CA ILE A 96 12.24 -14.65 39.34
C ILE A 96 13.18 -14.49 40.55
N TYR A 97 13.84 -13.33 40.66
CA TYR A 97 14.72 -13.03 41.79
C TYR A 97 13.96 -13.04 43.12
N MET A 98 12.77 -12.42 43.16
CA MET A 98 11.92 -12.40 44.37
C MET A 98 11.46 -13.80 44.76
N TYR A 99 11.03 -14.60 43.79
CA TYR A 99 10.66 -16.01 44.02
C TYR A 99 11.84 -16.82 44.57
N TYR A 100 13.05 -16.61 44.06
CA TYR A 100 14.25 -17.31 44.55
C TYR A 100 14.63 -16.92 45.98
N LYS A 101 14.52 -15.64 46.34
CA LYS A 101 14.89 -15.16 47.69
C LYS A 101 13.86 -15.54 48.75
N ASN A 102 12.58 -15.41 48.45
CA ASN A 102 11.49 -15.70 49.38
C ASN A 102 10.31 -16.30 48.61
N PRO A 103 10.21 -17.64 48.50
CA PRO A 103 9.12 -18.28 47.79
C PRO A 103 7.81 -18.04 48.55
N TYR A 104 6.99 -17.14 48.02
CA TYR A 104 5.69 -16.78 48.56
C TYR A 104 4.59 -17.01 47.52
N TRP A 105 3.40 -17.42 47.94
CA TRP A 105 2.30 -17.74 47.02
C TRP A 105 1.95 -16.59 46.06
N LEU A 106 2.07 -15.32 46.50
CA LEU A 106 1.90 -14.17 45.59
C LEU A 106 2.96 -14.13 44.48
N THR A 107 4.22 -14.47 44.78
CA THR A 107 5.29 -14.50 43.76
C THR A 107 5.03 -15.58 42.70
N ILE A 108 4.43 -16.71 43.11
CA ILE A 108 3.98 -17.77 42.19
C ILE A 108 2.83 -17.28 41.32
N ILE A 109 1.82 -16.62 41.91
CA ILE A 109 0.69 -16.04 41.16
C ILE A 109 1.18 -15.00 40.14
N VAL A 110 2.10 -14.12 40.55
CA VAL A 110 2.71 -13.14 39.65
C VAL A 110 3.42 -13.85 38.49
N LEU A 111 4.29 -14.83 38.76
CA LEU A 111 4.97 -15.60 37.71
C LEU A 111 3.99 -16.30 36.76
N LEU A 112 2.87 -16.82 37.28
CA LEU A 112 1.83 -17.45 36.47
C LEU A 112 1.14 -16.45 35.54
N LEU A 113 0.93 -15.20 35.99
CA LEU A 113 0.38 -14.12 35.16
C LEU A 113 1.36 -13.66 34.05
N TYR A 114 2.66 -13.86 34.23
CA TYR A 114 3.65 -13.60 33.19
C TYR A 114 3.60 -14.60 32.02
N ILE A 115 3.07 -15.82 32.21
CA ILE A 115 2.96 -16.84 31.16
C ILE A 115 2.12 -16.38 29.95
N PRO A 116 0.85 -15.94 30.12
CA PRO A 116 0.06 -15.44 28.99
C PRO A 116 0.66 -14.17 28.38
N SER A 117 1.22 -13.29 29.21
CA SER A 117 1.90 -12.08 28.77
C SER A 117 3.13 -12.39 27.89
N PHE A 118 3.90 -13.41 28.27
CA PHE A 118 5.03 -13.91 27.49
C PHE A 118 4.57 -14.38 26.10
N PHE A 119 3.48 -15.14 26.03
CA PHE A 119 2.94 -15.61 24.76
C PHE A 119 2.48 -14.45 23.86
N LEU A 120 1.87 -13.41 24.43
CA LEU A 120 1.48 -12.21 23.68
C LEU A 120 2.67 -11.44 23.13
N VAL A 121 3.72 -11.25 23.93
CA VAL A 121 4.97 -10.59 23.51
C VAL A 121 5.65 -11.41 22.41
N LEU A 122 5.73 -12.73 22.58
CA LEU A 122 6.29 -13.64 21.59
C LEU A 122 5.52 -13.54 20.27
N ARG A 123 4.19 -13.61 20.32
CA ARG A 123 3.33 -13.43 19.14
C ARG A 123 3.58 -12.08 18.45
N ASN A 124 3.79 -11.00 19.20
CA ASN A 124 3.99 -9.67 18.64
C ASN A 124 5.37 -9.52 17.98
N ILE A 125 6.42 -10.13 18.54
CA ILE A 125 7.78 -10.15 17.96
C ILE A 125 7.83 -11.02 16.70
N PHE A 126 7.14 -12.16 16.73
CA PHE A 126 7.05 -13.09 15.60
C PHE A 126 5.90 -12.76 14.65
N ALA A 127 5.14 -11.68 14.89
CA ALA A 127 4.11 -11.21 13.99
C ALA A 127 4.75 -10.91 12.63
N LYS A 128 4.18 -11.50 11.56
CA LYS A 128 4.76 -11.59 10.23
C LYS A 128 5.40 -10.26 9.80
N ARG A 129 6.69 -10.29 9.45
CA ARG A 129 7.36 -9.19 8.77
C ARG A 129 6.56 -8.86 7.51
N THR A 130 6.31 -7.57 7.27
CA THR A 130 5.70 -7.10 6.01
C THR A 130 6.48 -7.68 4.84
N LYS A 131 5.84 -8.54 4.05
CA LYS A 131 6.44 -9.09 2.84
C LYS A 131 6.41 -8.01 1.75
N TYR A 132 7.43 -8.03 0.89
CA TYR A 132 7.57 -7.13 -0.25
C TYR A 132 8.04 -7.97 -1.43
N GLY A 133 7.60 -7.59 -2.63
CA GLY A 133 8.22 -8.05 -3.86
C GLY A 133 9.48 -7.24 -4.14
N VAL A 134 10.47 -7.86 -4.78
CA VAL A 134 11.76 -7.24 -5.08
C VAL A 134 12.03 -7.32 -6.57
N VAL A 135 12.42 -6.20 -7.16
CA VAL A 135 12.91 -6.14 -8.54
C VAL A 135 14.42 -6.34 -8.55
N ARG A 136 14.88 -7.34 -9.31
CA ARG A 136 16.30 -7.72 -9.43
C ARG A 136 16.73 -7.80 -10.88
N ASP A 137 18.02 -7.60 -11.13
CA ASP A 137 18.64 -7.88 -12.41
C ASP A 137 18.85 -9.40 -12.58
N THR A 138 19.16 -9.83 -13.79
CA THR A 138 19.60 -11.20 -14.13
C THR A 138 20.83 -11.67 -13.33
N GLU A 139 21.68 -10.73 -12.89
CA GLU A 139 22.81 -10.98 -11.99
C GLU A 139 22.41 -11.10 -10.51
N GLY A 140 21.13 -10.92 -10.18
CA GLY A 140 20.60 -10.97 -8.81
C GLY A 140 20.72 -9.66 -8.01
N ASN A 141 21.26 -8.60 -8.62
CA ASN A 141 21.39 -7.28 -8.01
C ASN A 141 20.04 -6.56 -7.90
N VAL A 142 19.76 -5.91 -6.77
CA VAL A 142 18.50 -5.14 -6.61
C VAL A 142 18.50 -3.89 -7.48
N VAL A 143 17.36 -3.59 -8.11
CA VAL A 143 17.23 -2.43 -9.00
C VAL A 143 16.24 -1.41 -8.42
N PRO A 144 16.73 -0.26 -7.91
CA PRO A 144 15.88 0.77 -7.34
C PRO A 144 15.28 1.70 -8.40
N GLY A 145 14.17 2.36 -8.07
CA GLY A 145 13.56 3.40 -8.90
C GLY A 145 12.74 2.92 -10.10
N ILE A 146 12.44 1.62 -10.17
CA ILE A 146 11.65 1.04 -11.26
C ILE A 146 10.16 1.29 -11.02
N ALA A 147 9.46 1.78 -12.04
CA ALA A 147 8.01 1.88 -12.03
C ALA A 147 7.35 0.53 -12.39
N VAL A 148 6.75 -0.11 -11.38
CA VAL A 148 5.93 -1.32 -11.50
C VAL A 148 4.46 -0.92 -11.55
N ILE A 149 3.74 -1.46 -12.53
CA ILE A 149 2.30 -1.31 -12.70
C ILE A 149 1.62 -2.65 -12.45
N LEU A 150 0.45 -2.60 -11.81
CA LEU A 150 -0.54 -3.67 -11.83
C LEU A 150 -1.67 -3.33 -12.81
N LYS A 151 -1.95 -4.21 -13.77
CA LYS A 151 -3.03 -4.08 -14.76
C LYS A 151 -4.01 -5.23 -14.63
N GLU A 152 -5.29 -4.95 -14.85
CA GLU A 152 -6.37 -5.94 -14.88
C GLU A 152 -6.35 -6.74 -16.18
N ALA A 153 -6.50 -8.05 -16.10
CA ALA A 153 -6.41 -8.97 -17.24
C ALA A 153 -7.57 -8.84 -18.23
N GLU A 154 -8.77 -8.48 -17.76
CA GLU A 154 -9.98 -8.48 -18.60
C GLU A 154 -10.05 -7.27 -19.54
N PHE A 155 -9.64 -6.09 -19.07
CA PHE A 155 -9.80 -4.82 -19.79
C PHE A 155 -8.48 -4.07 -20.04
N ASP A 156 -7.32 -4.69 -19.75
CA ASP A 156 -5.98 -4.03 -19.75
C ASP A 156 -5.98 -2.71 -18.94
N LYS A 157 -6.85 -2.66 -17.93
CA LYS A 157 -7.05 -1.44 -17.14
C LYS A 157 -5.93 -1.30 -16.13
N LEU A 158 -5.32 -0.13 -16.07
CA LEU A 158 -4.32 0.16 -15.04
C LEU A 158 -4.98 0.33 -13.68
N VAL A 159 -4.57 -0.50 -12.71
CA VAL A 159 -5.14 -0.52 -11.36
C VAL A 159 -4.29 0.28 -10.39
N ALA A 160 -2.97 0.07 -10.41
CA ALA A 160 -2.04 0.82 -9.57
C ALA A 160 -0.65 0.94 -10.19
N LYS A 161 0.06 2.02 -9.85
CA LYS A 161 1.48 2.26 -10.17
C LYS A 161 2.28 2.46 -8.88
N ARG A 162 3.42 1.79 -8.75
CA ARG A 162 4.37 1.97 -7.64
C ARG A 162 5.79 2.04 -8.15
N VAL A 163 6.59 2.88 -7.51
CA VAL A 163 8.04 2.97 -7.79
C VAL A 163 8.79 2.20 -6.70
N THR A 164 9.78 1.40 -7.09
CA THR A 164 10.58 0.61 -6.15
C THR A 164 11.46 1.51 -5.27
N ASP A 165 11.65 1.10 -4.02
CA ASP A 165 12.53 1.82 -3.08
C ASP A 165 14.03 1.61 -3.37
N LYS A 166 14.90 2.20 -2.54
CA LYS A 166 16.37 2.04 -2.64
C LYS A 166 16.86 0.59 -2.57
N ARG A 167 16.03 -0.34 -2.11
CA ARG A 167 16.32 -1.78 -2.00
C ARG A 167 15.58 -2.58 -3.09
N GLY A 168 15.01 -1.92 -4.10
CA GLY A 168 14.25 -2.55 -5.18
C GLY A 168 12.88 -3.07 -4.74
N ARG A 169 12.39 -2.70 -3.55
CA ARG A 169 11.17 -3.29 -2.97
C ARG A 169 9.92 -2.54 -3.40
N TYR A 170 8.85 -3.29 -3.62
CA TYR A 170 7.50 -2.76 -3.87
C TYR A 170 6.43 -3.64 -3.21
N ARG A 171 5.22 -3.09 -3.10
CA ARG A 171 4.00 -3.81 -2.73
C ARG A 171 2.80 -3.04 -3.29
N ILE A 172 1.86 -3.76 -3.88
CA ILE A 172 0.63 -3.20 -4.43
C ILE A 172 -0.54 -3.89 -3.73
N LEU A 173 -1.50 -3.12 -3.25
CA LEU A 173 -2.75 -3.66 -2.71
C LEU A 173 -3.75 -3.75 -3.85
N ALA A 174 -4.35 -4.92 -4.04
CA ALA A 174 -5.32 -5.19 -5.09
C ALA A 174 -6.59 -5.80 -4.48
N SER A 175 -7.73 -5.48 -5.09
CA SER A 175 -9.00 -6.15 -4.81
C SER A 175 -9.08 -7.47 -5.58
N GLU A 176 -10.08 -8.30 -5.26
CA GLU A 176 -10.35 -9.55 -5.97
C GLU A 176 -10.40 -9.35 -7.49
N GLY A 177 -9.71 -10.21 -8.25
CA GLY A 177 -9.62 -10.09 -9.71
C GLY A 177 -8.39 -10.77 -10.29
N ARG A 178 -8.26 -10.69 -11.62
CA ARG A 178 -7.10 -11.20 -12.36
C ARG A 178 -6.25 -10.05 -12.86
N TYR A 179 -4.95 -10.13 -12.63
CA TYR A 179 -4.03 -9.04 -12.92
C TYR A 179 -2.73 -9.53 -13.55
N TYR A 180 -1.97 -8.64 -14.16
CA TYR A 180 -0.57 -8.88 -14.51
C TYR A 180 0.28 -7.68 -14.09
N LEU A 181 1.54 -7.96 -13.80
CA LEU A 181 2.54 -6.95 -13.49
C LEU A 181 3.27 -6.53 -14.76
N GLN A 182 3.53 -5.24 -14.87
CA GLN A 182 4.31 -4.67 -15.97
C GLN A 182 5.31 -3.66 -15.43
N VAL A 183 6.51 -3.62 -16.03
CA VAL A 183 7.51 -2.58 -15.75
C VAL A 183 7.50 -1.56 -16.88
N LEU A 184 7.42 -0.26 -16.55
CA LEU A 184 7.39 0.84 -17.55
C LEU A 184 8.75 1.35 -18.00
N GLU A 185 9.84 0.86 -17.40
CA GLU A 185 11.13 1.51 -17.56
C GLU A 185 11.77 1.14 -18.90
N THR A 186 11.97 2.14 -19.77
CA THR A 186 12.51 1.93 -21.15
C THR A 186 13.93 1.37 -21.19
N GLY A 187 14.68 1.45 -20.08
CA GLY A 187 16.02 0.88 -19.96
C GLY A 187 16.04 -0.59 -19.53
N TYR A 188 14.89 -1.18 -19.19
CA TYR A 188 14.81 -2.53 -18.63
C TYR A 188 13.75 -3.37 -19.34
N LYS A 189 14.08 -4.63 -19.61
CA LYS A 189 13.14 -5.63 -20.13
C LYS A 189 12.81 -6.61 -19.02
N VAL A 190 11.53 -6.94 -18.86
CA VAL A 190 11.10 -7.98 -17.91
C VAL A 190 11.44 -9.35 -18.52
N GLU A 191 12.26 -10.13 -17.81
CA GLU A 191 12.61 -11.50 -18.20
C GLU A 191 11.68 -12.51 -17.56
N SER A 192 11.38 -12.33 -16.26
CA SER A 192 10.47 -13.21 -15.54
C SER A 192 9.81 -12.49 -14.37
N ILE A 193 8.62 -12.95 -14.03
CA ILE A 193 7.91 -12.60 -12.81
C ILE A 193 7.72 -13.90 -12.05
N GLU A 194 8.00 -13.90 -10.75
CA GLU A 194 7.83 -15.08 -9.89
C GLU A 194 6.36 -15.52 -9.86
N GLY A 195 6.09 -16.77 -10.25
CA GLY A 195 4.75 -17.33 -10.35
C GLY A 195 4.21 -17.36 -11.78
N ASP A 196 2.90 -17.28 -11.92
CA ASP A 196 2.23 -17.19 -13.22
C ASP A 196 2.26 -15.74 -13.74
N SER A 197 2.26 -15.58 -15.06
CA SER A 197 2.14 -14.28 -15.72
C SER A 197 0.85 -13.54 -15.35
N GLU A 198 -0.19 -14.30 -14.99
CA GLU A 198 -1.47 -13.81 -14.50
C GLU A 198 -1.59 -14.11 -13.00
N ILE A 199 -1.80 -13.06 -12.22
CA ILE A 199 -1.92 -13.07 -10.77
C ILE A 199 -3.40 -13.05 -10.44
N LEU A 200 -3.89 -14.15 -9.88
CA LEU A 200 -5.25 -14.27 -9.40
C LEU A 200 -5.32 -13.87 -7.92
N VAL A 201 -6.06 -12.81 -7.64
CA VAL A 201 -6.31 -12.31 -6.29
C VAL A 201 -7.70 -12.79 -5.87
N GLU A 202 -7.77 -13.67 -4.88
CA GLU A 202 -9.02 -14.31 -4.43
C GLU A 202 -9.75 -13.51 -3.34
N LYS A 203 -9.09 -12.51 -2.74
CA LYS A 203 -9.64 -11.75 -1.61
C LYS A 203 -9.55 -10.26 -1.85
N ASP A 204 -10.55 -9.55 -1.36
CA ASP A 204 -10.49 -8.09 -1.29
C ASP A 204 -9.34 -7.68 -0.36
N GLU A 205 -8.52 -6.72 -0.81
CA GLU A 205 -7.31 -6.21 -0.14
C GLU A 205 -6.15 -7.22 0.03
N GLU A 206 -5.76 -7.93 -1.03
CA GLU A 206 -4.55 -8.76 -1.03
C GLU A 206 -3.30 -8.01 -1.53
N TRP A 207 -2.14 -8.32 -0.93
CA TRP A 207 -0.87 -7.74 -1.33
C TRP A 207 -0.23 -8.52 -2.49
N VAL A 208 -0.10 -7.87 -3.63
CA VAL A 208 0.70 -8.35 -4.77
C VAL A 208 2.17 -7.99 -4.53
N ILE A 209 3.02 -9.02 -4.41
CA ILE A 209 4.40 -8.92 -3.93
C ILE A 209 5.37 -9.90 -4.65
N ASN A 210 5.10 -10.22 -5.91
CA ASN A 210 5.89 -11.17 -6.68
C ASN A 210 7.30 -10.60 -6.98
N ASP A 211 8.36 -11.40 -6.90
CA ASP A 211 9.67 -10.92 -7.34
C ASP A 211 9.69 -10.76 -8.87
N ILE A 212 10.36 -9.72 -9.37
CA ILE A 212 10.46 -9.41 -10.81
C ILE A 212 11.94 -9.44 -11.19
N THR A 213 12.27 -10.19 -12.24
CA THR A 213 13.62 -10.19 -12.83
C THR A 213 13.62 -9.36 -14.11
N VAL A 214 14.53 -8.39 -14.19
CA VAL A 214 14.71 -7.51 -15.34
C VAL A 214 16.11 -7.66 -15.93
N SER A 215 16.25 -7.42 -17.23
CA SER A 215 17.54 -7.29 -17.92
C SER A 215 17.69 -5.85 -18.43
N LYS A 216 18.92 -5.32 -18.44
CA LYS A 216 19.18 -4.01 -19.04
C LYS A 216 19.13 -4.11 -20.56
N ILE A 217 18.39 -3.20 -21.18
CA ILE A 217 18.41 -3.05 -22.64
C ILE A 217 19.66 -2.24 -22.97
N GLU A 218 20.68 -2.86 -23.57
CA GLU A 218 21.81 -2.13 -24.13
C GLU A 218 21.29 -1.20 -25.23
N LYS A 219 21.44 0.11 -25.02
CA LYS A 219 21.22 1.10 -26.08
C LYS A 219 22.28 0.88 -27.15
N LYS A 220 21.86 0.29 -28.27
CA LYS A 220 22.64 0.24 -29.51
C LYS A 220 22.68 1.61 -30.18
#